data_AF-A0A959RUL9-F1
#
_entry.id   AF-A0A959RUL9-F1
#
_cell.length_a   1.000
_cell.length_b   1.000
_cell.length_c   1.000
_cell.angle_alpha   90.00
_cell.angle_beta   90.00
_cell.angle_gamma   90.00
#
_symmetry.space_group_name_H-M   'P 1'
#
loop_
_entity.id
_entity.type
_entity.pdbx_description
1 polymer ?
#
loop_
_entity_poly.entity_id
_entity_poly.type
_entity_poly.pdbx_seq_one_letter_code
_entity_poly.pdbx_strand_id
1 'polypeptide(L)'
;MNIFFRTSSIFLVITQMLIGQTDISFYSNGMEYFNNGDYSKAITSFNNYTKQSEVDENLLSSAKLYIGESLLGLEQFDGAITQFESFIDEYPTSNLRELALYRLGNLYFEKKLYDKSRDRLVMLVNHYPKSEYSGSSYHLIGETFIEENDLNKAEKFFSTAVNSKQNNTFVDHSIFALANLYEKKGEYRKAVASYDKILGFHRESELAAQAQLRIGICYYQLKEYDNAILELSDPLTEKLNSDDRNDADYILANAFYNLKEFDSSSEAYKRILNNSPSEDMMNKIRYGLAWIHFQKGNYESSFKLFNLL
;
A
#
# COMPACT_ATOMS: atom_id res chain seq x y z
N MET A 1 73.41 -30.82 -9.72
CA MET A 1 73.08 -29.38 -9.76
C MET A 1 71.59 -29.25 -10.09
N ASN A 2 70.80 -28.95 -9.06
CA ASN A 2 69.44 -28.40 -9.00
C ASN A 2 68.34 -28.91 -9.96
N ILE A 3 67.62 -29.94 -9.51
CA ILE A 3 66.20 -30.17 -9.81
C ILE A 3 65.41 -29.53 -8.66
N PHE A 4 65.01 -28.26 -8.78
CA PHE A 4 64.22 -27.57 -7.75
C PHE A 4 63.43 -26.39 -8.34
N PHE A 5 62.59 -26.60 -9.35
CA PHE A 5 61.63 -25.59 -9.81
C PHE A 5 60.43 -26.26 -10.48
N ARG A 6 59.45 -26.70 -9.69
CA ARG A 6 58.08 -26.99 -10.21
C ARG A 6 56.98 -27.07 -9.14
N THR A 7 57.31 -26.97 -7.85
CA THR A 7 56.32 -27.03 -6.75
C THR A 7 55.64 -25.68 -6.46
N SER A 8 56.26 -24.54 -6.77
CA SER A 8 55.67 -23.22 -6.48
C SER A 8 54.43 -22.90 -7.33
N SER A 9 54.38 -23.31 -8.60
CA SER A 9 53.26 -22.98 -9.49
C SER A 9 52.00 -23.79 -9.18
N ILE A 10 52.16 -25.06 -8.78
CA ILE A 10 51.03 -25.93 -8.39
C ILE A 10 50.49 -25.51 -7.02
N PHE A 11 51.38 -25.17 -6.07
CA PHE A 11 50.97 -24.65 -4.76
C PHE A 11 50.20 -23.35 -4.89
N LEU A 12 50.65 -22.41 -5.73
CA LEU A 12 49.97 -21.13 -5.97
C LEU A 12 48.57 -21.32 -6.57
N VAL A 13 48.41 -22.22 -7.54
CA VAL A 13 47.12 -22.54 -8.17
C VAL A 13 46.18 -23.26 -7.19
N ILE A 14 46.70 -24.17 -6.35
CA ILE A 14 45.91 -24.84 -5.30
C ILE A 14 45.51 -23.85 -4.21
N THR A 15 46.38 -22.92 -3.81
CA THR A 15 46.01 -21.85 -2.87
C THR A 15 44.97 -20.92 -3.48
N GLN A 16 45.08 -20.54 -4.76
CA GLN A 16 44.05 -19.73 -5.43
C GLN A 16 42.71 -20.48 -5.56
N MET A 17 42.73 -21.80 -5.82
CA MET A 17 41.50 -22.62 -5.82
C MET A 17 40.89 -22.81 -4.43
N LEU A 18 41.71 -23.02 -3.39
CA LEU A 18 41.22 -23.11 -1.99
C LEU A 18 40.70 -21.76 -1.50
N ILE A 19 41.39 -20.66 -1.82
CA ILE A 19 40.98 -19.28 -1.51
C ILE A 19 39.63 -19.01 -2.17
N GLY A 20 39.48 -19.31 -3.47
CA GLY A 20 38.20 -19.19 -4.18
C GLY A 20 37.06 -20.06 -3.60
N GLN A 21 37.36 -21.21 -2.98
CA GLN A 21 36.36 -22.02 -2.27
C GLN A 21 35.99 -21.44 -0.89
N THR A 22 36.94 -20.89 -0.14
CA THR A 22 36.66 -20.21 1.14
C THR A 22 35.96 -18.86 0.96
N ASP A 23 36.24 -18.15 -0.13
CA ASP A 23 35.62 -16.85 -0.44
C ASP A 23 34.14 -17.00 -0.73
N ILE A 24 33.74 -18.03 -1.49
CA ILE A 24 32.34 -18.34 -1.75
C ILE A 24 31.64 -18.87 -0.48
N SER A 25 32.37 -19.46 0.47
CA SER A 25 31.79 -20.04 1.70
C SER A 25 31.13 -18.99 2.59
N PHE A 26 31.77 -17.84 2.84
CA PHE A 26 31.15 -16.79 3.66
C PHE A 26 29.89 -16.21 3.02
N TYR A 27 29.92 -15.98 1.70
CA TYR A 27 28.74 -15.53 0.97
C TYR A 27 27.61 -16.58 1.03
N SER A 28 27.94 -17.85 0.77
CA SER A 28 26.95 -18.94 0.76
C SER A 28 26.32 -19.14 2.14
N ASN A 29 27.13 -19.12 3.21
CA ASN A 29 26.64 -19.18 4.59
C ASN A 29 25.76 -17.95 4.91
N GLY A 30 26.15 -16.76 4.43
CA GLY A 30 25.35 -15.55 4.58
C GLY A 30 23.96 -15.69 3.96
N MET A 31 23.89 -16.20 2.73
CA MET A 31 22.64 -16.48 2.04
C MET A 31 21.81 -17.56 2.73
N GLU A 32 22.44 -18.63 3.23
CA GLU A 32 21.75 -19.67 4.01
C GLU A 32 21.13 -19.09 5.28
N TYR A 33 21.91 -18.35 6.08
CA TYR A 33 21.39 -17.68 7.28
C TYR A 33 20.29 -16.69 6.94
N PHE A 34 20.42 -15.91 5.87
CA PHE A 34 19.38 -14.98 5.42
C PHE A 34 18.07 -15.70 5.10
N ASN A 35 18.15 -16.77 4.31
CA ASN A 35 16.98 -17.57 3.93
C ASN A 35 16.31 -18.27 5.13
N ASN A 36 17.09 -18.59 6.17
CA ASN A 36 16.60 -19.16 7.42
C ASN A 36 16.08 -18.09 8.41
N GLY A 37 16.16 -16.80 8.08
CA GLY A 37 15.78 -15.69 8.97
C GLY A 37 16.80 -15.37 10.08
N ASP A 38 17.96 -16.03 10.06
CA ASP A 38 19.08 -15.82 11.00
C ASP A 38 19.89 -14.54 10.63
N TYR A 39 19.21 -13.40 10.53
CA TYR A 39 19.75 -12.16 9.95
C TYR A 39 21.05 -11.65 10.61
N SER A 40 21.21 -11.82 11.92
CA SER A 40 22.45 -11.43 12.62
C SER A 40 23.67 -12.26 12.18
N LYS A 41 23.48 -13.58 11.97
CA LYS A 41 24.53 -14.46 11.43
C LYS A 41 24.77 -14.20 9.95
N ALA A 42 23.71 -13.85 9.20
CA ALA A 42 23.82 -13.44 7.80
C ALA A 42 24.72 -12.20 7.68
N ILE A 43 24.43 -11.13 8.43
CA ILE A 43 25.25 -9.91 8.47
C ILE A 43 26.71 -10.22 8.81
N THR A 44 26.94 -11.07 9.81
CA THR A 44 28.30 -11.47 10.20
C THR A 44 29.04 -12.16 9.04
N SER A 45 28.37 -13.08 8.36
CA SER A 45 28.95 -13.84 7.25
C SER A 45 29.21 -12.94 6.02
N PHE A 46 28.26 -12.09 5.65
CA PHE A 46 28.46 -11.11 4.58
C PHE A 46 29.56 -10.10 4.90
N ASN A 47 29.64 -9.60 6.15
CA ASN A 47 30.73 -8.72 6.55
C ASN A 47 32.10 -9.39 6.44
N ASN A 48 32.21 -10.67 6.80
CA ASN A 48 33.44 -11.43 6.63
C ASN A 48 33.80 -11.58 5.15
N TYR A 49 32.82 -11.82 4.28
CA TYR A 49 33.01 -11.83 2.84
C TYR A 49 33.55 -10.48 2.32
N THR A 50 32.95 -9.36 2.74
CA THR A 50 33.35 -8.02 2.25
C THR A 50 34.75 -7.57 2.70
N LYS A 51 35.37 -8.25 3.67
CA LYS A 51 36.72 -7.94 4.18
C LYS A 51 37.83 -8.71 3.47
N GLN A 52 37.49 -9.62 2.57
CA GLN A 52 38.48 -10.42 1.85
C GLN A 52 39.24 -9.58 0.81
N SER A 53 40.49 -9.98 0.52
CA SER A 53 41.40 -9.21 -0.33
C SER A 53 41.08 -9.30 -1.84
N GLU A 54 40.45 -10.39 -2.26
CA GLU A 54 39.99 -10.60 -3.64
C GLU A 54 38.54 -11.10 -3.58
N VAL A 55 37.60 -10.29 -4.06
CA VAL A 55 36.17 -10.64 -4.11
C VAL A 55 35.61 -10.35 -5.48
N ASP A 56 34.67 -11.17 -5.93
CA ASP A 56 33.89 -10.89 -7.13
C ASP A 56 33.01 -9.66 -6.90
N GLU A 57 33.10 -8.66 -7.78
CA GLU A 57 32.42 -7.37 -7.61
C GLU A 57 30.89 -7.53 -7.55
N ASN A 58 30.32 -8.47 -8.31
CA ASN A 58 28.88 -8.72 -8.28
C ASN A 58 28.46 -9.32 -6.94
N LEU A 59 29.21 -10.31 -6.45
CA LEU A 59 28.96 -10.91 -5.14
C LEU A 59 29.22 -9.92 -3.99
N LEU A 60 30.19 -9.01 -4.13
CA LEU A 60 30.44 -7.95 -3.16
C LEU A 60 29.24 -7.01 -3.07
N SER A 61 28.74 -6.53 -4.22
CA SER A 61 27.54 -5.70 -4.25
C SER A 61 26.33 -6.45 -3.67
N SER A 62 26.17 -7.73 -4.01
CA SER A 62 25.11 -8.58 -3.46
C SER A 62 25.20 -8.69 -1.93
N ALA A 63 26.37 -9.00 -1.38
CA ALA A 63 26.59 -9.09 0.05
C ALA A 63 26.26 -7.76 0.77
N LYS A 64 26.66 -6.62 0.18
CA LYS A 64 26.33 -5.29 0.73
C LYS A 64 24.83 -5.01 0.71
N LEU A 65 24.12 -5.41 -0.33
CA LEU A 65 22.66 -5.31 -0.38
C LEU A 65 22.00 -6.18 0.70
N TYR A 66 22.42 -7.45 0.82
CA TYR A 66 21.83 -8.39 1.77
C TYR A 66 22.17 -8.07 3.22
N ILE A 67 23.23 -7.31 3.51
CA ILE A 67 23.41 -6.69 4.83
C ILE A 67 22.27 -5.71 5.09
N GLY A 68 21.90 -4.87 4.12
CA GLY A 68 20.75 -3.95 4.22
C GLY A 68 19.43 -4.68 4.41
N GLU A 69 19.15 -5.71 3.60
CA GLU A 69 17.94 -6.54 3.76
C GLU A 69 17.91 -7.26 5.11
N SER A 70 19.06 -7.74 5.61
CA SER A 70 19.14 -8.37 6.93
C SER A 70 18.88 -7.38 8.06
N LEU A 71 19.33 -6.13 7.93
CA LEU A 71 19.02 -5.06 8.88
C LEU A 71 17.52 -4.75 8.89
N LEU A 72 16.85 -4.79 7.73
CA LEU A 72 15.39 -4.70 7.66
C LEU A 72 14.70 -5.86 8.37
N GLY A 73 15.18 -7.09 8.15
CA GLY A 73 14.67 -8.28 8.85
C GLY A 73 14.84 -8.23 10.38
N LEU A 74 15.78 -7.42 10.87
CA LEU A 74 15.99 -7.13 12.30
C LEU A 74 15.28 -5.86 12.78
N GLU A 75 14.48 -5.22 11.94
CA GLU A 75 13.81 -3.93 12.20
C GLU A 75 14.78 -2.78 12.55
N GLN A 76 16.06 -2.92 12.16
CA GLN A 76 17.08 -1.89 12.35
C GLN A 76 17.04 -0.87 11.21
N PHE A 77 15.94 -0.12 11.13
CA PHE A 77 15.62 0.75 10.00
C PHE A 77 16.69 1.81 9.70
N ASP A 78 17.27 2.45 10.72
CA ASP A 78 18.32 3.48 10.51
C ASP A 78 19.62 2.88 9.95
N GLY A 79 19.97 1.68 10.41
CA GLY A 79 21.10 0.92 9.86
C GLY A 79 20.86 0.53 8.41
N ALA A 80 19.66 0.02 8.10
CA ALA A 80 19.27 -0.35 6.75
C ALA A 80 19.29 0.85 5.79
N ILE A 81 18.75 2.01 6.22
CA ILE A 81 18.80 3.27 5.45
C ILE A 81 20.23 3.62 5.10
N THR A 82 21.12 3.66 6.11
CA THR A 82 22.55 3.98 5.91
C THR A 82 23.20 3.03 4.90
N GLN A 83 22.89 1.72 5.02
CA GLN A 83 23.44 0.69 4.16
C GLN A 83 22.95 0.82 2.70
N PHE A 84 21.66 1.13 2.49
CA PHE A 84 21.13 1.33 1.14
C PHE A 84 21.59 2.64 0.51
N GLU A 85 21.72 3.72 1.28
CA GLU A 85 22.30 4.99 0.81
C GLU A 85 23.72 4.76 0.27
N SER A 86 24.60 4.15 1.08
CA SER A 86 25.96 3.78 0.66
C SER A 86 25.94 2.86 -0.56
N PHE A 87 25.05 1.86 -0.60
CA PHE A 87 24.96 0.95 -1.74
C PHE A 87 24.62 1.65 -3.05
N ILE A 88 23.65 2.57 -3.04
CA ILE A 88 23.18 3.29 -4.23
C ILE A 88 24.28 4.20 -4.82
N ASP A 89 25.15 4.73 -3.97
CA ASP A 89 26.24 5.61 -4.34
C ASP A 89 27.50 4.84 -4.78
N GLU A 90 27.85 3.76 -4.08
CA GLU A 90 29.04 2.95 -4.35
C GLU A 90 28.89 2.00 -5.54
N TYR A 91 27.68 1.49 -5.81
CA TYR A 91 27.42 0.48 -6.84
C TYR A 91 26.45 0.97 -7.93
N PRO A 92 26.77 2.05 -8.67
CA PRO A 92 25.82 2.70 -9.58
C PRO A 92 25.39 1.82 -10.77
N THR A 93 26.16 0.80 -11.11
CA THR A 93 25.94 -0.13 -12.24
C THR A 93 25.40 -1.50 -11.81
N SER A 94 25.24 -1.76 -10.50
CA SER A 94 24.73 -3.04 -10.02
C SER A 94 23.27 -3.25 -10.46
N ASN A 95 22.95 -4.46 -10.90
CA ASN A 95 21.57 -4.87 -11.20
C ASN A 95 20.66 -4.85 -9.96
N LEU A 96 21.24 -4.83 -8.76
CA LEU A 96 20.51 -4.79 -7.49
C LEU A 96 20.16 -3.35 -7.04
N ARG A 97 20.64 -2.34 -7.78
CA ARG A 97 20.43 -0.93 -7.43
C ARG A 97 18.96 -0.52 -7.46
N GLU A 98 18.16 -1.10 -8.35
CA GLU A 98 16.71 -0.85 -8.39
C GLU A 98 16.01 -1.34 -7.12
N LEU A 99 16.41 -2.48 -6.57
CA LEU A 99 15.87 -2.99 -5.30
C LEU A 99 16.28 -2.09 -4.13
N ALA A 100 17.56 -1.67 -4.07
CA ALA A 100 18.02 -0.73 -3.03
C ALA A 100 17.27 0.61 -3.08
N LEU A 101 17.08 1.19 -4.27
CA LEU A 101 16.30 2.42 -4.46
C LEU A 101 14.86 2.25 -3.99
N TYR A 102 14.23 1.12 -4.33
CA TYR A 102 12.87 0.82 -3.90
C TYR A 102 12.79 0.72 -2.38
N ARG A 103 13.66 -0.08 -1.74
CA ARG A 103 13.71 -0.27 -0.29
C ARG A 103 13.94 1.03 0.46
N LEU A 104 14.92 1.82 0.02
CA LEU A 104 15.21 3.12 0.61
C LEU A 104 14.03 4.09 0.45
N GLY A 105 13.38 4.10 -0.72
CA GLY A 105 12.17 4.87 -0.96
C GLY A 105 11.05 4.53 0.02
N ASN A 106 10.79 3.23 0.25
CA ASN A 106 9.80 2.76 1.23
C ASN A 106 10.18 3.17 2.66
N LEU A 107 11.44 2.99 3.08
CA LEU A 107 11.88 3.35 4.42
C LEU A 107 11.72 4.85 4.72
N TYR A 108 12.04 5.70 3.74
CA TYR A 108 11.80 7.12 3.88
C TYR A 108 10.31 7.46 3.91
N PHE A 109 9.47 6.73 3.17
CA PHE A 109 8.02 6.90 3.22
C PHE A 109 7.47 6.62 4.62
N GLU A 110 7.84 5.48 5.21
CA GLU A 110 7.44 5.09 6.57
C GLU A 110 7.91 6.10 7.63
N LYS A 111 9.10 6.69 7.43
CA LYS A 111 9.63 7.77 8.28
C LYS A 111 9.02 9.15 7.99
N LYS A 112 8.04 9.24 7.08
CA LYS A 112 7.40 10.49 6.62
C LYS A 112 8.36 11.50 6.00
N LEU A 113 9.51 11.02 5.51
CA LEU A 113 10.50 11.80 4.78
C LEU A 113 10.14 11.79 3.29
N TYR A 114 8.98 12.36 2.95
CA TYR A 114 8.35 12.22 1.63
C TYR A 114 9.22 12.74 0.49
N ASP A 115 9.92 13.86 0.65
CA ASP A 115 10.87 14.37 -0.35
C ASP A 115 11.96 13.34 -0.67
N LYS A 116 12.61 12.80 0.37
CA LYS A 116 13.67 11.79 0.20
C LYS A 116 13.15 10.49 -0.40
N SER A 117 11.96 10.06 0.02
CA SER A 117 11.27 8.90 -0.56
C SER A 117 11.06 9.09 -2.06
N ARG A 118 10.47 10.23 -2.43
CA ARG A 118 10.18 10.61 -3.80
C ARG A 118 11.44 10.67 -4.64
N ASP A 119 12.53 11.26 -4.14
CA ASP A 119 13.80 11.34 -4.85
C ASP A 119 14.32 9.96 -5.27
N ARG A 120 14.29 8.97 -4.37
CA ARG A 120 14.77 7.61 -4.65
C ARG A 120 13.84 6.84 -5.58
N LEU A 121 12.53 6.96 -5.38
CA LEU A 121 11.53 6.30 -6.23
C LEU A 121 11.49 6.91 -7.65
N VAL A 122 11.67 8.23 -7.78
CA VAL A 122 11.79 8.91 -9.07
C VAL A 122 13.07 8.47 -9.79
N MET A 123 14.19 8.36 -9.06
CA MET A 123 15.42 7.79 -9.62
C MET A 123 15.19 6.36 -10.13
N LEU A 124 14.46 5.53 -9.38
CA LEU A 124 14.10 4.17 -9.81
C LEU A 124 13.33 4.17 -11.13
N VAL A 125 12.19 4.86 -11.20
CA VAL A 125 11.31 4.80 -12.39
C VAL A 125 11.92 5.45 -13.63
N ASN A 126 12.86 6.40 -13.46
CA ASN A 126 13.56 7.03 -14.57
C ASN A 126 14.71 6.18 -15.12
N HIS A 127 15.51 5.56 -14.24
CA HIS A 127 16.66 4.75 -14.66
C HIS A 127 16.29 3.30 -14.98
N TYR A 128 15.25 2.77 -14.33
CA TYR A 128 14.78 1.39 -14.44
C TYR A 128 13.28 1.32 -14.78
N PRO A 129 12.84 1.88 -15.92
CA PRO A 129 11.42 1.94 -16.28
C PRO A 129 10.76 0.56 -16.49
N LYS A 130 11.56 -0.51 -16.61
CA LYS A 130 11.10 -1.91 -16.72
C LYS A 130 11.23 -2.70 -15.42
N SER A 131 11.69 -2.06 -14.35
CA SER A 131 11.85 -2.68 -13.03
C SER A 131 10.55 -3.31 -12.56
N GLU A 132 10.60 -4.47 -11.91
CA GLU A 132 9.44 -5.06 -11.23
C GLU A 132 8.85 -4.15 -10.15
N TYR A 133 9.63 -3.19 -9.64
CA TYR A 133 9.23 -2.22 -8.62
C TYR A 133 8.66 -0.91 -9.18
N SER A 134 8.69 -0.72 -10.50
CA SER A 134 8.36 0.57 -11.13
C SER A 134 6.91 1.00 -10.90
N GLY A 135 5.95 0.08 -11.03
CA GLY A 135 4.54 0.33 -10.78
C GLY A 135 4.25 0.62 -9.31
N SER A 136 4.83 -0.17 -8.40
CA SER A 136 4.74 0.08 -6.95
C SER A 136 5.37 1.43 -6.55
N SER A 137 6.45 1.82 -7.22
CA SER A 137 7.09 3.12 -7.00
C SER A 137 6.19 4.28 -7.42
N TYR A 138 5.46 4.16 -8.54
CA TYR A 138 4.48 5.18 -8.92
C TYR A 138 3.35 5.33 -7.90
N HIS A 139 2.90 4.23 -7.28
CA HIS A 139 1.91 4.29 -6.21
C HIS A 139 2.43 5.10 -5.03
N LEU A 140 3.60 4.77 -4.50
CA LEU A 140 4.22 5.47 -3.37
C LEU A 140 4.54 6.95 -3.68
N ILE A 141 4.96 7.26 -4.91
CA ILE A 141 5.12 8.66 -5.35
C ILE A 141 3.76 9.40 -5.35
N GLY A 142 2.67 8.72 -5.70
CA GLY A 142 1.31 9.26 -5.58
C GLY A 142 0.94 9.57 -4.13
N GLU A 143 1.15 8.61 -3.22
CA GLU A 143 0.86 8.76 -1.78
C GLU A 143 1.63 9.93 -1.16
N THR A 144 2.92 10.07 -1.48
CA THR A 144 3.71 11.22 -1.03
C THR A 144 3.16 12.57 -1.51
N PHE A 145 2.47 12.65 -2.66
CA PHE A 145 1.79 13.88 -3.09
C PHE A 145 0.42 14.08 -2.43
N ILE A 146 -0.26 13.00 -2.02
CA ILE A 146 -1.47 13.08 -1.19
C ILE A 146 -1.17 13.76 0.14
N GLU A 147 -0.07 13.36 0.78
CA GLU A 147 0.37 13.91 2.06
C GLU A 147 0.73 15.41 1.98
N GLU A 148 1.21 15.86 0.83
CA GLU A 148 1.46 17.28 0.52
C GLU A 148 0.22 18.01 -0.01
N ASN A 149 -0.92 17.31 -0.13
CA ASN A 149 -2.17 17.80 -0.70
C ASN A 149 -2.06 18.29 -2.16
N ASP A 150 -1.05 17.84 -2.92
CA ASP A 150 -0.91 18.09 -4.36
C ASP A 150 -1.69 17.03 -5.16
N LEU A 151 -3.02 17.20 -5.18
CA LEU A 151 -3.93 16.24 -5.79
C LEU A 151 -3.69 16.06 -7.29
N ASN A 152 -3.22 17.09 -8.01
CA ASN A 152 -3.00 16.98 -9.46
C ASN A 152 -1.79 16.09 -9.77
N LYS A 153 -0.70 16.21 -9.00
CA LYS A 153 0.44 15.31 -9.17
C LYS A 153 0.11 13.89 -8.70
N ALA A 154 -0.59 13.76 -7.56
CA ALA A 154 -1.05 12.46 -7.08
C ALA A 154 -1.89 11.72 -8.15
N GLU A 155 -2.83 12.40 -8.81
CA GLU A 155 -3.65 11.81 -9.89
C GLU A 155 -2.80 11.24 -11.03
N LYS A 156 -1.80 12.00 -11.47
CA LYS A 156 -0.88 11.57 -12.55
C LYS A 156 -0.13 10.30 -12.15
N PHE A 157 0.41 10.26 -10.94
CA PHE A 157 1.22 9.13 -10.47
C PHE A 157 0.37 7.89 -10.20
N PHE A 158 -0.79 8.02 -9.55
CA PHE A 158 -1.71 6.89 -9.37
C PHE A 158 -2.25 6.37 -10.71
N SER A 159 -2.59 7.24 -11.65
CA SER A 159 -3.02 6.82 -12.99
C SER A 159 -1.92 5.99 -13.69
N THR A 160 -0.66 6.38 -13.51
CA THR A 160 0.48 5.62 -14.04
C THR A 160 0.62 4.28 -13.31
N ALA A 161 0.51 4.26 -11.98
CA ALA A 161 0.56 3.03 -11.18
C ALA A 161 -0.53 2.02 -11.57
N VAL A 162 -1.76 2.48 -11.82
CA VAL A 162 -2.89 1.65 -12.28
C VAL A 162 -2.64 1.05 -13.67
N ASN A 163 -1.92 1.76 -14.53
CA ASN A 163 -1.59 1.29 -15.87
C ASN A 163 -0.37 0.34 -15.89
N SER A 164 0.52 0.42 -14.90
CA SER A 164 1.72 -0.42 -14.76
C SER A 164 1.46 -1.75 -14.03
N LYS A 165 0.37 -2.44 -14.36
CA LYS A 165 -0.15 -3.59 -13.58
C LYS A 165 0.84 -4.74 -13.36
N GLN A 166 1.70 -5.04 -14.34
CA GLN A 166 2.62 -6.17 -14.26
C GLN A 166 3.77 -5.95 -13.26
N ASN A 167 4.02 -4.69 -12.90
CA ASN A 167 5.14 -4.25 -12.06
C ASN A 167 4.64 -3.47 -10.84
N ASN A 168 3.38 -3.72 -10.45
CA ASN A 168 2.74 -3.04 -9.34
C ASN A 168 2.14 -4.11 -8.41
N THR A 169 2.64 -4.17 -7.18
CA THR A 169 2.09 -5.04 -6.14
C THR A 169 0.91 -4.39 -5.42
N PHE A 170 0.68 -3.10 -5.64
CA PHE A 170 -0.37 -2.27 -5.05
C PHE A 170 -1.45 -1.89 -6.08
N VAL A 171 -1.78 -2.76 -7.05
CA VAL A 171 -2.72 -2.38 -8.14
C VAL A 171 -4.09 -1.98 -7.59
N ASP A 172 -4.66 -2.80 -6.72
CA ASP A 172 -5.96 -2.52 -6.09
C ASP A 172 -5.93 -1.26 -5.21
N HIS A 173 -4.87 -1.10 -4.40
CA HIS A 173 -4.62 0.11 -3.61
C HIS A 173 -4.45 1.35 -4.48
N SER A 174 -3.77 1.24 -5.63
CA SER A 174 -3.60 2.34 -6.60
C SER A 174 -4.92 2.73 -7.24
N ILE A 175 -5.77 1.75 -7.57
CA ILE A 175 -7.12 1.99 -8.08
C ILE A 175 -7.96 2.70 -7.02
N PHE A 176 -7.92 2.21 -5.78
CA PHE A 176 -8.67 2.77 -4.65
C PHE A 176 -8.23 4.19 -4.31
N ALA A 177 -6.92 4.44 -4.24
CA ALA A 177 -6.35 5.76 -4.01
C ALA A 177 -6.72 6.77 -5.11
N LEU A 178 -6.68 6.34 -6.39
CA LEU A 178 -7.13 7.17 -7.50
C LEU A 178 -8.64 7.48 -7.42
N ALA A 179 -9.45 6.51 -7.04
CA ALA A 179 -10.89 6.69 -6.85
C ALA A 179 -11.20 7.65 -5.70
N ASN A 180 -10.54 7.48 -4.55
CA ASN A 180 -10.60 8.40 -3.40
C ASN A 180 -10.25 9.84 -3.82
N LEU A 181 -9.21 10.00 -4.63
CA LEU A 181 -8.77 11.29 -5.14
C LEU A 181 -9.85 11.93 -6.01
N TYR A 182 -10.46 11.18 -6.95
CA TYR A 182 -11.56 11.70 -7.75
C TYR A 182 -12.76 12.10 -6.88
N GLU A 183 -13.08 11.31 -5.87
CA GLU A 183 -14.16 11.62 -4.94
C GLU A 183 -13.88 12.90 -4.15
N LYS A 184 -12.64 13.06 -3.63
CA LYS A 184 -12.20 14.28 -2.93
C LYS A 184 -12.27 15.53 -3.83
N LYS A 185 -12.07 15.37 -5.13
CA LYS A 185 -12.23 16.45 -6.13
C LYS A 185 -13.69 16.70 -6.53
N GLY A 186 -14.65 15.91 -6.03
CA GLY A 186 -16.06 15.98 -6.42
C GLY A 186 -16.35 15.35 -7.80
N GLU A 187 -15.39 14.66 -8.39
CA GLU A 187 -15.51 13.98 -9.68
C GLU A 187 -16.14 12.59 -9.51
N TYR A 188 -17.32 12.53 -8.87
CA TYR A 188 -17.96 11.30 -8.40
C TYR A 188 -18.14 10.23 -9.48
N ARG A 189 -18.44 10.63 -10.73
CA ARG A 189 -18.53 9.69 -11.87
C ARG A 189 -17.22 8.98 -12.16
N LYS A 190 -16.08 9.69 -12.08
CA LYS A 190 -14.76 9.08 -12.26
C LYS A 190 -14.37 8.22 -11.07
N ALA A 191 -14.77 8.63 -9.87
CA ALA A 191 -14.58 7.85 -8.65
C ALA A 191 -15.29 6.49 -8.76
N VAL A 192 -16.59 6.48 -9.10
CA VAL A 192 -17.37 5.25 -9.36
C VAL A 192 -16.67 4.36 -10.39
N ALA A 193 -16.35 4.89 -11.57
CA ALA A 193 -15.70 4.11 -12.63
C ALA A 193 -14.32 3.55 -12.23
N SER A 194 -13.69 4.12 -11.19
CA SER A 194 -12.41 3.66 -10.66
C SER A 194 -12.63 2.60 -9.57
N TYR A 195 -13.51 2.83 -8.60
CA TYR A 195 -13.89 1.81 -7.61
C TYR A 195 -14.47 0.55 -8.26
N ASP A 196 -15.27 0.68 -9.32
CA ASP A 196 -15.85 -0.45 -10.08
C ASP A 196 -14.78 -1.40 -10.62
N LYS A 197 -13.57 -0.89 -10.91
CA LYS A 197 -12.45 -1.75 -11.34
C LYS A 197 -12.00 -2.69 -10.24
N ILE A 198 -12.14 -2.31 -8.96
CA ILE A 198 -11.85 -3.19 -7.83
C ILE A 198 -12.89 -4.30 -7.81
N LEU A 199 -14.18 -3.97 -7.90
CA LEU A 199 -15.25 -4.98 -7.90
C LEU A 199 -15.20 -5.91 -9.12
N GLY A 200 -14.76 -5.40 -10.27
CA GLY A 200 -14.66 -6.16 -11.52
C GLY A 200 -13.39 -7.01 -11.67
N PHE A 201 -12.23 -6.52 -11.21
CA PHE A 201 -10.94 -7.19 -11.43
C PHE A 201 -10.25 -7.67 -10.16
N HIS A 202 -10.66 -7.19 -8.99
CA HIS A 202 -10.01 -7.43 -7.69
C HIS A 202 -11.05 -7.67 -6.59
N ARG A 203 -12.11 -8.44 -6.87
CA ARG A 203 -13.24 -8.64 -5.94
C ARG A 203 -12.87 -9.30 -4.61
N GLU A 204 -11.77 -10.06 -4.60
CA GLU A 204 -11.21 -10.70 -3.40
C GLU A 204 -10.30 -9.75 -2.58
N SER A 205 -10.03 -8.54 -3.09
CA SER A 205 -9.28 -7.53 -2.35
C SER A 205 -10.03 -7.17 -1.06
N GLU A 206 -9.28 -6.92 0.00
CA GLU A 206 -9.80 -6.39 1.27
C GLU A 206 -10.49 -5.03 1.07
N LEU A 207 -10.14 -4.31 0.01
CA LEU A 207 -10.72 -3.02 -0.37
C LEU A 207 -12.08 -3.15 -1.08
N ALA A 208 -12.52 -4.35 -1.47
CA ALA A 208 -13.73 -4.53 -2.28
C ALA A 208 -15.00 -4.05 -1.54
N ALA A 209 -15.14 -4.39 -0.25
CA ALA A 209 -16.28 -3.93 0.55
C ALA A 209 -16.28 -2.41 0.73
N GLN A 210 -15.09 -1.83 0.95
CA GLN A 210 -14.95 -0.38 1.07
C GLN A 210 -15.24 0.32 -0.27
N ALA A 211 -14.78 -0.23 -1.40
CA ALA A 211 -15.09 0.28 -2.73
C ALA A 211 -16.60 0.28 -2.99
N GLN A 212 -17.31 -0.80 -2.61
CA GLN A 212 -18.77 -0.92 -2.69
C GLN A 212 -19.48 0.22 -1.93
N LEU A 213 -19.08 0.47 -0.68
CA LEU A 213 -19.58 1.59 0.12
C LEU A 213 -19.35 2.93 -0.59
N ARG A 214 -18.13 3.19 -1.06
CA ARG A 214 -17.78 4.47 -1.68
C ARG A 214 -18.48 4.70 -3.01
N ILE A 215 -18.76 3.65 -3.79
CA ILE A 215 -19.61 3.75 -4.99
C ILE A 215 -21.01 4.21 -4.61
N GLY A 216 -21.63 3.58 -3.60
CA GLY A 216 -22.94 3.98 -3.10
C GLY A 216 -22.99 5.44 -2.62
N ILE A 217 -21.97 5.89 -1.88
CA ILE A 217 -21.82 7.28 -1.46
C ILE A 217 -21.68 8.21 -2.68
N CYS A 218 -20.89 7.85 -3.68
CA CYS A 218 -20.74 8.65 -4.89
C CYS A 218 -22.05 8.79 -5.66
N TYR A 219 -22.84 7.72 -5.81
CA TYR A 219 -24.17 7.80 -6.43
C TYR A 219 -25.13 8.67 -5.62
N TYR A 220 -25.07 8.60 -4.29
CA TYR A 220 -25.86 9.48 -3.44
C TYR A 220 -25.50 10.96 -3.66
N GLN A 221 -24.21 11.30 -3.76
CA GLN A 221 -23.76 12.67 -4.07
C GLN A 221 -24.20 13.14 -5.45
N LEU A 222 -24.29 12.22 -6.42
CA LEU A 222 -24.82 12.46 -7.75
C LEU A 222 -26.36 12.57 -7.78
N LYS A 223 -27.04 12.37 -6.64
CA LYS A 223 -28.51 12.31 -6.49
C LYS A 223 -29.16 11.17 -7.27
N GLU A 224 -28.39 10.14 -7.59
CA GLU A 224 -28.87 8.92 -8.21
C GLU A 224 -29.22 7.91 -7.13
N TYR A 225 -30.30 8.21 -6.42
CA TYR A 225 -30.68 7.49 -5.21
C TYR A 225 -31.00 6.01 -5.46
N ASP A 226 -31.58 5.67 -6.62
CA ASP A 226 -31.80 4.27 -7.01
C ASP A 226 -30.48 3.48 -7.11
N ASN A 227 -29.46 4.06 -7.76
CA ASN A 227 -28.14 3.44 -7.85
C ASN A 227 -27.46 3.38 -6.48
N ALA A 228 -27.59 4.43 -5.66
CA ALA A 228 -27.06 4.41 -4.30
C ALA A 228 -27.67 3.28 -3.46
N ILE A 229 -28.99 3.07 -3.55
CA ILE A 229 -29.69 1.98 -2.87
C ILE A 229 -29.18 0.62 -3.36
N LEU A 230 -29.06 0.44 -4.67
CA LEU A 230 -28.58 -0.80 -5.28
C LEU A 230 -27.20 -1.19 -4.70
N GLU A 231 -26.27 -0.25 -4.70
CA GLU A 231 -24.88 -0.49 -4.31
C GLU A 231 -24.74 -0.64 -2.77
N LEU A 232 -25.49 0.13 -1.98
CA LEU A 232 -25.45 0.04 -0.52
C LEU A 232 -26.24 -1.15 0.05
N SER A 233 -27.05 -1.81 -0.78
CA SER A 233 -27.74 -3.05 -0.42
C SER A 233 -26.96 -4.31 -0.82
N ASP A 234 -25.80 -4.17 -1.47
CA ASP A 234 -24.98 -5.31 -1.88
C ASP A 234 -24.42 -6.09 -0.67
N PRO A 235 -24.42 -7.43 -0.68
CA PRO A 235 -23.91 -8.25 0.43
C PRO A 235 -22.45 -7.99 0.80
N LEU A 236 -21.62 -7.40 -0.09
CA LEU A 236 -20.26 -7.00 0.26
C LEU A 236 -20.21 -5.98 1.40
N THR A 237 -21.27 -5.17 1.57
CA THR A 237 -21.37 -4.23 2.69
C THR A 237 -21.43 -4.92 4.06
N GLU A 238 -21.84 -6.20 4.12
CA GLU A 238 -21.80 -7.02 5.34
C GLU A 238 -20.38 -7.40 5.77
N LYS A 239 -19.37 -7.18 4.92
CA LYS A 239 -17.95 -7.37 5.28
C LYS A 239 -17.32 -6.10 5.88
N LEU A 240 -18.03 -4.97 5.86
CA LEU A 240 -17.57 -3.73 6.47
C LEU A 240 -17.50 -3.86 8.00
N ASN A 241 -16.59 -3.10 8.61
CA ASN A 241 -16.59 -2.88 10.06
C ASN A 241 -17.89 -2.18 10.50
N SER A 242 -18.13 -2.12 11.82
CA SER A 242 -19.37 -1.57 12.37
C SER A 242 -19.61 -0.12 11.97
N ASP A 243 -18.56 0.70 11.93
CA ASP A 243 -18.67 2.13 11.70
C ASP A 243 -18.99 2.40 10.22
N ASP A 244 -18.24 1.79 9.32
CA ASP A 244 -18.48 1.87 7.87
C ASP A 244 -19.85 1.30 7.48
N ARG A 245 -20.32 0.24 8.16
CA ARG A 245 -21.67 -0.30 7.95
C ARG A 245 -22.76 0.66 8.41
N ASN A 246 -22.57 1.31 9.57
CA ASN A 246 -23.51 2.31 10.05
C ASN A 246 -23.57 3.52 9.11
N ASP A 247 -22.42 3.93 8.54
CA ASP A 247 -22.37 4.97 7.51
C ASP A 247 -23.10 4.53 6.21
N ALA A 248 -22.87 3.30 5.75
CA ALA A 248 -23.58 2.72 4.61
C ALA A 248 -25.10 2.77 4.80
N ASP A 249 -25.57 2.29 5.95
CA ASP A 249 -26.98 2.23 6.33
C ASP A 249 -27.60 3.62 6.45
N TYR A 250 -26.84 4.59 6.95
CA TYR A 250 -27.31 5.97 7.08
C TYR A 250 -27.52 6.61 5.71
N ILE A 251 -26.57 6.43 4.78
CA ILE A 251 -26.69 6.94 3.42
C ILE A 251 -27.82 6.21 2.67
N LEU A 252 -27.97 4.90 2.88
CA LEU A 252 -29.07 4.11 2.33
C LEU A 252 -30.44 4.63 2.83
N ALA A 253 -30.58 4.87 4.13
CA ALA A 253 -31.79 5.43 4.71
C ALA A 253 -32.13 6.80 4.11
N ASN A 254 -31.12 7.66 3.92
CA ASN A 254 -31.30 8.96 3.29
C ASN A 254 -31.67 8.84 1.80
N ALA A 255 -31.12 7.87 1.08
CA ALA A 255 -31.47 7.62 -0.32
C ALA A 255 -32.95 7.23 -0.45
N PHE A 256 -33.42 6.29 0.39
CA PHE A 256 -34.85 5.93 0.47
C PHE A 256 -35.74 7.13 0.83
N TYR A 257 -35.31 7.97 1.78
CA TYR A 257 -36.05 9.18 2.15
C TYR A 257 -36.24 10.12 0.95
N ASN A 258 -35.18 10.35 0.16
CA ASN A 258 -35.25 11.23 -1.01
C ASN A 258 -36.18 10.69 -2.10
N LEU A 259 -36.32 9.36 -2.19
CA LEU A 259 -37.29 8.70 -3.07
C LEU A 259 -38.70 8.59 -2.48
N LYS A 260 -38.91 9.12 -1.26
CA LYS A 260 -40.16 9.06 -0.49
C LYS A 260 -40.56 7.64 -0.07
N GLU A 261 -39.61 6.71 -0.07
CA GLU A 261 -39.77 5.36 0.46
C GLU A 261 -39.58 5.37 1.98
N PHE A 262 -40.51 6.02 2.68
CA PHE A 262 -40.39 6.33 4.10
C PHE A 262 -40.32 5.09 5.01
N ASP A 263 -40.97 3.99 4.62
CA ASP A 263 -40.94 2.75 5.39
C ASP A 263 -39.56 2.09 5.28
N SER A 264 -39.02 1.93 4.06
CA SER A 264 -37.66 1.44 3.81
C SER A 264 -36.60 2.30 4.51
N SER A 265 -36.75 3.63 4.44
CA SER A 265 -35.89 4.59 5.13
C SER A 265 -35.90 4.39 6.65
N SER A 266 -37.08 4.21 7.24
CA SER A 266 -37.22 3.97 8.68
C SER A 266 -36.57 2.65 9.12
N GLU A 267 -36.69 1.59 8.33
CA GLU A 267 -36.07 0.30 8.64
C GLU A 267 -34.54 0.36 8.57
N ALA A 268 -33.97 1.04 7.57
CA ALA A 268 -32.53 1.25 7.48
C ALA A 268 -31.99 2.03 8.68
N TYR A 269 -32.66 3.11 9.11
CA TYR A 269 -32.28 3.83 10.34
C TYR A 269 -32.35 2.96 11.61
N LYS A 270 -33.39 2.13 11.75
CA LYS A 270 -33.53 1.22 12.91
C LYS A 270 -32.43 0.17 12.95
N ARG A 271 -31.96 -0.32 11.79
CA ARG A 271 -30.83 -1.25 11.72
C ARG A 271 -29.58 -0.68 12.38
N ILE A 272 -29.31 0.61 12.17
CA ILE A 272 -28.19 1.31 12.81
C ILE A 272 -28.37 1.37 14.33
N LEU A 273 -29.57 1.69 14.82
CA LEU A 273 -29.86 1.75 16.26
C LEU A 273 -29.63 0.40 16.97
N ASN A 274 -29.80 -0.72 16.27
CA ASN A 274 -29.55 -2.05 16.82
C ASN A 274 -28.05 -2.36 17.00
N ASN A 275 -27.16 -1.59 16.36
CA ASN A 275 -25.70 -1.80 16.40
C ASN A 275 -24.98 -0.88 17.42
N SER A 276 -25.70 -0.34 18.41
CA SER A 276 -25.16 0.56 19.44
C SER A 276 -24.33 1.73 18.88
N PRO A 277 -24.93 2.59 18.03
CA PRO A 277 -24.22 3.68 17.38
C PRO A 277 -23.85 4.78 18.39
N SER A 278 -22.92 5.67 17.99
CA SER A 278 -22.55 6.83 18.80
C SER A 278 -23.73 7.78 19.06
N GLU A 279 -23.67 8.59 20.12
CA GLU A 279 -24.73 9.57 20.44
C GLU A 279 -24.96 10.55 19.27
N ASP A 280 -23.89 10.99 18.61
CA ASP A 280 -23.99 11.86 17.42
C ASP A 280 -24.79 11.19 16.30
N MET A 281 -24.52 9.91 16.03
CA MET A 281 -25.25 9.14 15.03
C MET A 281 -26.71 8.89 15.46
N MET A 282 -26.96 8.61 16.74
CA MET A 282 -28.33 8.49 17.27
C MET A 282 -29.12 9.78 17.06
N ASN A 283 -28.51 10.95 17.28
CA ASN A 283 -29.17 12.23 17.04
C ASN A 283 -29.47 12.46 15.55
N LYS A 284 -28.54 12.13 14.65
CA LYS A 284 -28.79 12.18 13.20
C LYS A 284 -29.95 11.27 12.79
N ILE A 285 -30.02 10.07 13.36
CA ILE A 285 -31.09 9.11 13.10
C ILE A 285 -32.44 9.62 13.64
N ARG A 286 -32.48 10.10 14.89
CA ARG A 286 -33.68 10.68 15.51
C ARG A 286 -34.22 11.84 14.66
N TYR A 287 -33.34 12.71 14.17
CA TYR A 287 -33.70 13.79 13.25
C TYR A 287 -34.33 13.26 11.95
N GLY A 288 -33.70 12.27 11.30
CA GLY A 288 -34.24 11.64 10.08
C GLY A 288 -35.61 10.98 10.29
N LEU A 289 -35.75 10.20 11.36
CA LEU A 289 -37.02 9.57 11.75
C LEU A 289 -38.10 10.61 12.08
N ALA A 290 -37.75 11.70 12.76
CA ALA A 290 -38.68 12.78 13.06
C ALA A 290 -39.25 13.41 11.78
N TRP A 291 -38.40 13.63 10.77
CA TRP A 291 -38.83 14.10 9.45
C TRP A 291 -39.69 13.08 8.70
N ILE A 292 -39.37 11.78 8.78
CA ILE A 292 -40.22 10.74 8.21
C ILE A 292 -41.63 10.77 8.85
N HIS A 293 -41.71 10.82 10.19
CA HIS A 293 -42.98 10.93 10.88
C HIS A 293 -43.75 12.19 10.48
N PHE A 294 -43.07 13.33 10.32
CA PHE A 294 -43.67 14.56 9.85
C PHE A 294 -44.28 14.40 8.44
N GLN A 295 -43.51 13.86 7.49
CA GLN A 295 -43.96 13.64 6.10
C GLN A 295 -45.14 12.66 6.01
N LYS A 296 -45.24 11.70 6.94
CA LYS A 296 -46.38 10.77 7.04
C LYS A 296 -47.59 11.34 7.79
N GLY A 297 -47.51 12.57 8.33
CA GLY A 297 -48.58 13.19 9.12
C GLY A 297 -48.64 12.76 10.59
N ASN A 298 -47.64 12.01 11.07
CA ASN A 298 -47.54 11.52 12.44
C ASN A 298 -46.89 12.57 13.35
N TYR A 299 -47.52 13.73 13.49
CA TYR A 299 -46.93 14.91 14.14
C TYR A 299 -46.56 14.70 15.61
N GLU A 300 -47.32 13.90 16.36
CA GLU A 300 -47.00 13.62 17.77
C GLU A 300 -45.68 12.85 17.91
N SER A 301 -45.50 11.78 17.10
CA SER A 301 -44.26 11.02 17.07
C SER A 301 -43.07 11.86 16.60
N SER A 302 -43.30 12.71 15.59
CA SER A 302 -42.30 13.65 15.09
C SER A 302 -41.84 14.63 16.19
N PHE A 303 -42.78 15.27 16.90
CA PHE A 303 -42.48 16.20 18.00
C PHE A 303 -41.70 15.53 19.13
N LYS A 304 -42.08 14.30 19.53
CA LYS A 304 -41.36 13.54 20.56
C LYS A 304 -39.89 13.32 20.16
N LEU A 305 -39.62 12.95 18.92
CA LEU A 305 -38.26 12.72 18.43
C LEU A 305 -37.44 14.01 18.35
N PHE A 306 -38.04 15.12 17.91
CA PHE A 306 -37.35 16.41 17.88
C PHE A 306 -36.97 16.94 19.27
N ASN A 307 -37.76 16.65 20.32
CA ASN A 307 -37.43 17.04 21.70
C ASN A 307 -36.29 16.23 22.33
N LEU A 308 -35.84 15.16 21.68
CA LEU A 308 -34.71 14.34 22.12
C LEU A 308 -33.37 14.74 21.49
N LEU A 309 -33.36 15.82 20.71
CA LEU A 309 -32.18 16.43 20.06
C LEU A 309 -31.74 17.68 20.82
#